data_AF-A0A2N1P4S5-F1
#
_entry.id   AF-A0A2N1P4S5-F1
#
_cell.length_a   1.000
_cell.length_b   1.000
_cell.length_c   1.000
_cell.angle_alpha   90.00
_cell.angle_beta   90.00
_cell.angle_gamma   90.00
#
_symmetry.space_group_name_H-M   'P 1'
#
loop_
_entity.id
_entity.type
_entity.pdbx_description
1 polymer ?
#
loop_
_entity_poly.entity_id
_entity_poly.type
_entity_poly.pdbx_seq_one_letter_code
_entity_poly.pdbx_strand_id
1 'polypeptide(L)'
;MIDIRYGFVVFEKCFHCNALRTYFTAEVNPILGDKYREDDCFWSRVENAQSFQFNLRCSKCGHIEKLNDLMGFLHCTGCLADCQVEIMQQQYEAEKTWILVAFSFLLKDRRQPISLSKLDMLTDYFNQRRDTSRSKIKIISFDLIEDLAHCRGDFIHDVGMLSTEPLNDRKPLF
;
A
#
# COMPACT_ATOMS: atom_id res chain seq x y z
N MET A 1 -2.33 -14.33 7.28
CA MET A 1 -1.04 -13.58 7.28
C MET A 1 -0.13 -14.17 8.35
N ILE A 2 1.18 -14.16 8.12
CA ILE A 2 2.22 -14.53 9.09
C ILE A 2 3.36 -13.50 9.01
N ASP A 3 4.30 -13.54 9.97
CA ASP A 3 5.50 -12.69 10.01
C ASP A 3 5.21 -11.18 9.91
N ILE A 4 4.16 -10.73 10.61
CA ILE A 4 3.70 -9.35 10.55
C ILE A 4 4.72 -8.42 11.21
N ARG A 5 5.12 -7.37 10.51
CA ARG A 5 6.02 -6.31 10.99
C ARG A 5 5.39 -4.95 10.76
N TYR A 6 5.15 -4.20 11.82
CA TYR A 6 4.66 -2.83 11.76
C TYR A 6 5.82 -1.85 11.57
N GLY A 7 5.53 -0.72 10.93
CA GLY A 7 6.53 0.30 10.67
C GLY A 7 5.97 1.41 9.79
N PHE A 8 6.85 2.01 9.01
CA PHE A 8 6.55 3.14 8.16
C PHE A 8 7.10 2.91 6.76
N VAL A 9 6.33 3.31 5.76
CA VAL A 9 6.86 3.60 4.42
C VAL A 9 7.40 5.02 4.47
N VAL A 10 8.69 5.19 4.18
CA VAL A 10 9.36 6.49 4.14
C VAL A 10 9.62 6.86 2.70
N PHE A 11 9.31 8.12 2.36
CA PHE A 11 9.59 8.72 1.06
C PHE A 11 10.78 9.66 1.20
N GLU A 12 11.76 9.48 0.31
CA GLU A 12 12.92 10.35 0.23
C GLU A 12 13.04 10.99 -1.14
N LYS A 13 13.36 12.28 -1.14
CA LYS A 13 13.61 13.04 -2.37
C LYS A 13 15.04 13.57 -2.36
N CYS A 14 15.73 13.44 -3.49
CA CYS A 14 17.01 14.08 -3.70
C CYS A 14 16.79 15.53 -4.17
N PHE A 15 17.31 16.51 -3.43
CA PHE A 15 17.16 17.93 -3.83
C PHE A 15 17.96 18.32 -5.07
N HIS A 16 19.00 17.55 -5.41
CA HIS A 16 19.86 17.84 -6.56
C HIS A 16 19.29 17.32 -7.88
N CYS A 17 18.79 16.08 -7.91
CA CYS A 17 18.28 15.44 -9.14
C CYS A 17 16.77 15.16 -9.14
N ASN A 18 16.03 15.55 -8.10
CA ASN A 18 14.61 15.26 -7.91
C ASN A 18 14.23 13.77 -7.89
N ALA A 19 15.21 12.85 -7.83
CA ALA A 19 14.94 11.43 -7.68
C ALA A 19 14.11 11.17 -6.42
N LEU A 20 13.13 10.27 -6.54
CA LEU A 20 12.28 9.80 -5.45
C LEU A 20 12.65 8.35 -5.15
N ARG A 21 12.74 8.00 -3.88
CA ARG A 21 12.82 6.60 -3.46
C ARG A 21 11.96 6.32 -2.24
N THR A 22 11.62 5.04 -2.06
CA THR A 22 10.90 4.58 -0.87
C THR A 22 11.58 3.40 -0.22
N TYR A 23 11.41 3.30 1.10
CA TYR A 23 11.83 2.14 1.87
C TYR A 23 10.89 1.93 3.06
N PHE A 24 10.90 0.71 3.60
CA PHE A 24 10.19 0.39 4.83
C PHE A 24 11.16 0.46 6.02
N THR A 25 10.73 1.07 7.11
CA THR A 25 11.47 1.08 8.37
C THR A 25 10.59 0.67 9.55
N ALA A 26 11.17 -0.08 10.48
CA ALA A 26 10.55 -0.39 11.77
C ALA A 26 10.90 0.64 12.87
N GLU A 27 11.59 1.74 12.49
CA GLU A 27 11.81 2.87 13.40
C GLU A 27 10.49 3.41 13.95
N VAL A 28 10.44 3.68 15.25
CA VAL A 28 9.22 4.12 15.94
C VAL A 28 8.76 5.51 15.49
N ASN A 29 9.68 6.34 15.00
CA ASN A 29 9.38 7.68 14.51
C ASN A 29 10.44 8.15 13.49
N PRO A 30 10.28 7.86 12.19
CA PRO A 30 11.20 8.36 11.17
C PRO A 30 11.11 9.89 11.08
N ILE A 31 12.18 10.57 11.49
CA ILE A 31 12.25 12.03 11.55
C ILE A 31 12.17 12.62 10.13
N LEU A 32 11.13 13.42 9.86
CA LEU A 32 11.01 14.18 8.61
C LEU A 32 12.07 15.28 8.54
N GLY A 33 12.53 15.57 7.32
CA GLY A 33 13.50 16.62 7.06
C GLY A 33 14.94 16.25 7.42
N ASP A 34 15.20 15.05 7.93
CA ASP A 34 16.57 14.53 8.06
C ASP A 34 17.24 14.50 6.69
N LYS A 35 18.53 14.85 6.63
CA LYS A 35 19.28 15.04 5.39
C LYS A 35 20.61 14.32 5.46
N TYR A 36 20.93 13.59 4.40
CA TYR A 36 22.21 12.94 4.28
C TYR A 36 22.64 12.86 2.82
N ARG A 37 23.93 12.61 2.64
CA ARG A 37 24.52 12.39 1.32
C ARG A 37 24.82 10.91 1.15
N GLU A 38 24.40 10.37 0.03
CA GLU A 38 24.72 9.03 -0.42
C GLU A 38 25.14 9.14 -1.89
N ASP A 39 26.39 8.83 -2.18
CA ASP A 39 27.03 9.07 -3.49
C ASP A 39 26.83 10.53 -3.97
N ASP A 40 26.21 10.69 -5.14
CA ASP A 40 25.89 11.98 -5.77
C ASP A 40 24.51 12.52 -5.37
N CYS A 41 23.79 11.83 -4.48
CA CYS A 41 22.44 12.22 -4.07
C CYS A 41 22.42 12.84 -2.67
N PHE A 42 21.67 13.94 -2.55
CA PHE A 42 21.39 14.63 -1.30
C PHE A 42 19.96 14.32 -0.89
N TRP A 43 19.80 13.21 -0.16
CA TRP A 43 18.50 12.69 0.24
C TRP A 43 17.93 13.47 1.42
N SER A 44 16.61 13.60 1.42
CA SER A 44 15.87 14.01 2.59
C SER A 44 14.54 13.28 2.69
N ARG A 45 14.19 12.91 3.92
CA ARG A 45 12.89 12.30 4.25
C ARG A 45 11.80 13.36 4.11
N VAL A 46 10.96 13.22 3.09
CA VAL A 46 9.92 14.21 2.75
C VAL A 46 8.54 13.84 3.26
N GLU A 47 8.27 12.55 3.43
CA GLU A 47 6.99 12.05 3.92
C GLU A 47 7.19 10.66 4.56
N ASN A 48 6.32 10.30 5.50
CA ASN A 48 6.21 8.92 5.96
C ASN A 48 4.74 8.54 6.21
N ALA A 49 4.43 7.26 6.08
CA ALA A 49 3.10 6.75 6.34
C ALA A 49 3.19 5.42 7.10
N GLN A 50 2.33 5.25 8.12
CA GLN A 50 2.25 4.00 8.85
C GLN A 50 1.81 2.86 7.92
N SER A 51 2.47 1.72 8.06
CA SER A 51 2.19 0.52 7.26
C SER A 51 2.65 -0.74 8.00
N PHE A 52 2.48 -1.88 7.35
CA PHE A 52 2.93 -3.16 7.84
C PHE A 52 3.31 -4.09 6.69
N GLN A 53 4.29 -4.95 6.94
CA GLN A 53 4.70 -6.02 6.05
C GLN A 53 4.27 -7.36 6.63
N PHE A 54 3.97 -8.33 5.76
CA PHE A 54 3.54 -9.67 6.15
C PHE A 54 3.78 -10.65 5.00
N ASN A 55 3.73 -11.95 5.30
CA ASN A 55 3.67 -13.00 4.29
C ASN A 55 2.30 -13.71 4.33
N LEU A 56 1.96 -14.40 3.24
CA LEU A 56 0.79 -15.27 3.21
C LEU A 56 1.23 -16.72 3.38
N ARG A 57 0.54 -17.46 4.25
CA ARG A 57 0.67 -18.91 4.37
C ARG A 57 -0.66 -19.56 4.01
N CYS A 58 -0.64 -20.48 3.04
CA CYS A 58 -1.79 -21.29 2.71
C CYS A 58 -2.10 -22.26 3.87
N SER A 59 -3.33 -22.26 4.36
CA SER A 59 -3.75 -23.18 5.44
C SER A 59 -3.90 -24.63 4.98
N LYS A 60 -4.08 -24.87 3.68
CA LYS A 60 -4.29 -26.22 3.11
C LYS A 60 -2.98 -26.94 2.80
N CYS A 61 -2.04 -26.26 2.14
CA CYS A 61 -0.78 -26.88 1.69
C CYS A 61 0.46 -26.36 2.43
N GLY A 62 0.33 -25.35 3.29
CA GLY A 62 1.46 -24.78 4.04
C GLY A 62 2.39 -23.89 3.22
N HIS A 63 2.18 -23.73 1.91
CA HIS A 63 2.98 -22.84 1.05
C HIS A 63 3.04 -21.43 1.61
N ILE A 64 4.23 -20.83 1.59
CA ILE A 64 4.47 -19.46 2.04
C ILE A 64 4.77 -18.59 0.83
N GLU A 65 3.87 -17.65 0.55
CA GLU A 65 4.11 -16.61 -0.44
C GLU A 65 4.75 -15.41 0.24
N LYS A 66 5.97 -15.07 -0.21
CA LYS A 66 6.73 -13.95 0.32
C LYS A 66 6.33 -12.65 -0.38
N LEU A 67 5.85 -11.69 0.38
CA LEU A 67 5.45 -10.36 -0.11
C LEU A 67 6.50 -9.31 0.25
N ASN A 68 7.78 -9.65 0.05
CA ASN A 68 8.89 -8.74 0.34
C ASN A 68 8.92 -7.50 -0.55
N ASP A 69 8.19 -7.55 -1.67
CA ASP A 69 7.93 -6.48 -2.63
C ASP A 69 6.71 -5.63 -2.26
N LEU A 70 5.97 -5.97 -1.20
CA LEU A 70 4.86 -5.16 -0.70
C LEU A 70 5.32 -4.26 0.45
N MET A 71 5.08 -2.96 0.30
CA MET A 71 5.30 -1.96 1.35
C MET A 71 4.04 -1.64 2.13
N GLY A 72 2.87 -1.72 1.48
CA GLY A 72 1.60 -1.36 2.08
C GLY A 72 0.50 -1.26 1.04
N PHE A 73 -0.69 -0.91 1.50
CA PHE A 73 -1.84 -0.63 0.64
C PHE A 73 -2.18 0.85 0.71
N LEU A 74 -2.36 1.47 -0.44
CA LEU A 74 -2.80 2.84 -0.60
C LEU A 74 -4.25 2.84 -1.10
N HIS A 75 -5.12 3.58 -0.43
CA HIS A 75 -6.45 3.89 -0.94
C HIS A 75 -6.40 5.29 -1.56
N CYS A 76 -6.52 5.42 -2.89
CA CYS A 76 -6.62 6.76 -3.51
C CYS A 76 -7.96 7.38 -3.06
N THR A 77 -7.89 8.54 -2.42
CA THR A 77 -9.04 9.34 -1.97
C THR A 77 -9.30 10.55 -2.88
N GLY A 78 -8.37 10.83 -3.77
CA GLY A 78 -8.53 11.80 -4.84
C GLY A 78 -7.31 11.78 -5.76
N CYS A 79 -7.54 11.41 -7.01
CA CYS A 79 -6.52 11.43 -8.06
C CYS A 79 -6.94 12.43 -9.17
N LEU A 80 -6.06 12.70 -10.12
CA LEU A 80 -6.44 13.44 -11.34
C LEU A 80 -7.50 12.61 -12.11
N ALA A 81 -8.42 13.28 -12.82
CA ALA A 81 -9.52 12.60 -13.50
C ALA A 81 -9.08 11.63 -14.62
N ASP A 82 -7.87 11.81 -15.14
CA ASP A 82 -7.21 10.96 -16.13
C ASP A 82 -6.35 9.85 -15.51
N CYS A 83 -6.26 9.77 -14.18
CA CYS A 83 -5.54 8.71 -13.49
C CYS A 83 -6.25 7.36 -13.68
N GLN A 84 -5.50 6.33 -14.09
CA GLN A 84 -6.06 5.00 -14.34
C GLN A 84 -6.71 4.38 -13.10
N VAL A 85 -6.18 4.67 -11.91
CA VAL A 85 -6.77 4.22 -10.64
C VAL A 85 -8.15 4.83 -10.39
N GLU A 86 -8.32 6.12 -10.68
CA GLU A 86 -9.61 6.84 -10.54
C GLU A 86 -10.65 6.27 -11.53
N ILE A 87 -10.23 6.09 -12.79
CA ILE A 87 -11.07 5.48 -13.83
C ILE A 87 -11.52 4.09 -13.38
N MET A 88 -10.62 3.27 -12.83
CA MET A 88 -10.97 1.96 -12.29
C MET A 88 -11.91 2.06 -11.08
N GLN A 89 -11.67 2.98 -10.13
CA GLN A 89 -12.55 3.17 -8.99
C GLN A 89 -13.99 3.44 -9.42
N GLN A 90 -14.20 4.34 -10.40
CA GLN A 90 -15.52 4.66 -10.93
C GLN A 90 -16.17 3.47 -11.66
N GLN A 91 -15.39 2.70 -12.43
CA GLN A 91 -15.90 1.50 -13.11
C GLN A 91 -16.35 0.43 -12.11
N TYR A 92 -15.59 0.22 -11.05
CA TYR A 92 -15.83 -0.81 -10.05
C TYR A 92 -16.82 -0.39 -8.95
N GLU A 93 -17.16 0.89 -8.87
CA GLU A 93 -18.16 1.41 -7.92
C GLU A 93 -19.54 0.76 -8.13
N ALA A 94 -19.96 0.60 -9.39
CA ALA A 94 -21.22 -0.06 -9.74
C ALA A 94 -21.29 -1.52 -9.23
N GLU A 95 -20.13 -2.18 -9.13
CA GLU A 95 -19.99 -3.55 -8.61
C GLU A 95 -19.72 -3.60 -7.10
N LYS A 96 -19.79 -2.44 -6.41
CA LYS A 96 -19.46 -2.30 -4.98
C LYS A 96 -18.05 -2.80 -4.64
N THR A 97 -17.11 -2.62 -5.57
CA THR A 97 -15.73 -3.09 -5.43
C THR A 97 -14.80 -1.95 -5.08
N TRP A 98 -14.12 -2.08 -3.95
CA TRP A 98 -13.13 -1.13 -3.44
C TRP A 98 -11.77 -1.40 -4.06
N ILE A 99 -11.15 -0.39 -4.65
CA ILE A 99 -9.81 -0.49 -5.22
C ILE A 99 -8.78 -0.12 -4.17
N LEU A 100 -7.85 -1.03 -3.89
CA LEU A 100 -6.66 -0.75 -3.10
C LEU A 100 -5.42 -0.94 -3.97
N VAL A 101 -4.51 0.01 -3.87
CA VAL A 101 -3.25 0.00 -4.61
C VAL A 101 -2.18 -0.65 -3.75
N ALA A 102 -1.63 -1.76 -4.21
CA ALA A 102 -0.48 -2.41 -3.59
C ALA A 102 0.79 -1.62 -3.95
N PHE A 103 1.37 -1.00 -2.92
CA PHE A 103 2.53 -0.14 -3.05
C PHE A 103 3.83 -0.91 -2.86
N SER A 104 4.85 -0.60 -3.66
CA SER A 104 6.16 -1.27 -3.66
C SER A 104 7.30 -0.24 -3.62
N PHE A 105 8.53 -0.72 -3.75
CA PHE A 105 9.76 0.05 -3.80
C PHE A 105 9.78 0.94 -5.05
N LEU A 106 9.92 2.24 -4.80
CA LEU A 106 10.43 3.20 -5.77
C LEU A 106 11.94 3.21 -5.61
N LEU A 107 12.66 2.51 -6.48
CA LEU A 107 14.10 2.65 -6.56
C LEU A 107 14.42 3.83 -7.46
N LYS A 108 15.60 4.42 -7.26
CA LYS A 108 16.10 5.48 -8.13
C LYS A 108 16.01 5.02 -9.60
N ASP A 109 15.17 5.72 -10.37
CA ASP A 109 14.90 5.49 -11.79
C ASP A 109 14.23 4.15 -12.15
N ARG A 110 13.70 3.38 -11.18
CA ARG A 110 13.02 2.09 -11.45
C ARG A 110 11.83 1.84 -10.55
N ARG A 111 10.69 1.51 -11.16
CA ARG A 111 9.53 0.94 -10.49
C ARG A 111 9.68 -0.58 -10.43
N GLN A 112 9.43 -1.18 -9.26
CA GLN A 112 9.35 -2.63 -9.12
C GLN A 112 7.91 -3.05 -8.81
N PRO A 113 7.05 -3.19 -9.84
CA PRO A 113 5.67 -3.61 -9.63
C PRO A 113 5.60 -5.00 -9.02
N ILE A 114 4.60 -5.19 -8.16
CA ILE A 114 4.27 -6.50 -7.60
C ILE A 114 3.69 -7.35 -8.73
N SER A 115 4.08 -8.62 -8.80
CA SER A 115 3.61 -9.49 -9.87
C SER A 115 2.09 -9.68 -9.85
N LEU A 116 1.47 -9.81 -11.02
CA LEU A 116 0.02 -9.98 -11.14
C LEU A 116 -0.50 -11.15 -10.31
N SER A 117 0.23 -12.27 -10.29
CA SER A 117 -0.10 -13.45 -9.47
C SER A 117 -0.21 -13.11 -7.98
N LYS A 118 0.70 -12.29 -7.45
CA LYS A 118 0.65 -11.84 -6.04
C LYS A 118 -0.51 -10.88 -5.79
N LEU A 119 -0.81 -9.97 -6.73
CA LEU A 119 -1.96 -9.06 -6.63
C LEU A 119 -3.29 -9.83 -6.59
N ASP A 120 -3.42 -10.88 -7.41
CA ASP A 120 -4.60 -11.75 -7.41
C ASP A 120 -4.68 -12.56 -6.12
N MET A 121 -3.56 -13.11 -5.61
CA MET A 121 -3.54 -13.76 -4.29
C MET A 121 -3.96 -12.83 -3.16
N LEU A 122 -3.51 -11.57 -3.18
CA LEU A 122 -3.91 -10.55 -2.21
C LEU A 122 -5.40 -10.21 -2.34
N THR A 123 -5.90 -10.05 -3.56
CA THR A 123 -7.32 -9.85 -3.86
C THR A 123 -8.16 -10.98 -3.28
N ASP A 124 -7.80 -12.23 -3.55
CA ASP A 124 -8.51 -13.38 -3.01
C ASP A 124 -8.45 -13.40 -1.49
N TYR A 125 -7.27 -13.19 -0.91
CA TYR A 125 -7.07 -13.19 0.54
C TYR A 125 -7.98 -12.20 1.27
N PHE A 126 -8.07 -10.95 0.81
CA PHE A 126 -8.90 -9.92 1.45
C PHE A 126 -10.42 -10.14 1.24
N ASN A 127 -10.82 -10.95 0.26
CA ASN A 127 -12.22 -11.28 0.03
C ASN A 127 -12.67 -12.58 0.73
N GLN A 128 -11.75 -13.43 1.22
CA GLN A 128 -12.10 -14.74 1.82
C GLN A 128 -13.09 -14.68 2.99
N ARG A 129 -13.06 -13.60 3.78
CA ARG A 129 -13.94 -13.41 4.96
C ARG A 129 -14.97 -12.30 4.76
N ARG A 130 -15.02 -11.70 3.58
CA ARG A 130 -15.91 -10.59 3.26
C ARG A 130 -17.22 -11.12 2.70
N ASP A 131 -18.33 -10.46 3.04
CA ASP A 131 -19.58 -10.66 2.32
C ASP A 131 -19.47 -10.02 0.92
N THR A 132 -19.02 -10.81 -0.04
CA THR A 132 -18.76 -10.38 -1.42
C THR A 132 -20.02 -10.02 -2.20
N SER A 133 -21.21 -10.31 -1.66
CA SER A 133 -22.48 -9.82 -2.21
C SER A 133 -22.72 -8.34 -1.90
N ARG A 134 -22.11 -7.83 -0.82
CA ARG A 134 -22.22 -6.43 -0.39
C ARG A 134 -21.09 -5.57 -0.88
N SER A 135 -19.87 -6.10 -0.83
CA SER A 135 -18.70 -5.39 -1.33
C SER A 135 -17.51 -6.31 -1.53
N LYS A 136 -16.64 -5.95 -2.47
CA LYS A 136 -15.39 -6.66 -2.74
C LYS A 136 -14.21 -5.71 -2.63
N ILE A 137 -13.01 -6.28 -2.51
CA ILE A 137 -11.75 -5.54 -2.65
C ILE A 137 -11.07 -6.02 -3.93
N LYS A 138 -10.55 -5.12 -4.76
CA LYS A 138 -9.62 -5.47 -5.84
C LYS A 138 -8.29 -4.80 -5.54
N ILE A 139 -7.24 -5.62 -5.49
CA ILE A 139 -5.87 -5.14 -5.32
C ILE A 139 -5.27 -4.92 -6.71
N ILE A 140 -4.77 -3.71 -6.94
CA ILE A 140 -4.10 -3.33 -8.19
C ILE A 140 -2.68 -2.84 -7.89
N SER A 141 -1.84 -2.72 -8.91
CA SER A 141 -0.45 -2.29 -8.74
C SER A 141 -0.33 -0.75 -8.79
N PHE A 142 0.64 -0.22 -8.06
CA PHE A 142 0.93 1.22 -8.01
C PHE A 142 1.50 1.79 -9.33
N ASP A 143 1.95 0.94 -10.25
CA ASP A 143 2.46 1.36 -11.56
C ASP A 143 1.39 2.01 -12.44
N LEU A 144 0.10 1.77 -12.14
CA LEU A 144 -1.05 2.47 -12.74
C LEU A 144 -1.15 3.95 -12.35
N ILE A 145 -0.38 4.40 -11.34
CA ILE A 145 -0.28 5.81 -10.96
C ILE A 145 0.92 6.42 -11.70
N GLU A 146 0.67 7.22 -12.72
CA GLU A 146 1.73 7.84 -13.52
C GLU A 146 2.54 8.85 -12.70
N ASP A 147 1.88 9.72 -11.96
CA ASP A 147 2.52 10.71 -11.10
C ASP A 147 2.07 10.59 -9.64
N LEU A 148 2.96 9.99 -8.83
CA LEU A 148 2.75 9.82 -7.40
C LEU A 148 2.74 11.14 -6.63
N ALA A 149 3.36 12.22 -7.14
CA ALA A 149 3.37 13.51 -6.47
C ALA A 149 1.99 14.19 -6.46
N HIS A 150 1.12 13.84 -7.41
CA HIS A 150 -0.25 14.35 -7.50
C HIS A 150 -1.30 13.37 -6.95
N CYS A 151 -0.88 12.17 -6.54
CA CYS A 151 -1.77 11.19 -5.95
C CYS A 151 -2.11 11.59 -4.51
N ARG A 152 -3.41 11.73 -4.20
CA ARG A 152 -3.87 11.85 -2.81
C ARG A 152 -4.49 10.54 -2.40
N GLY A 153 -3.95 9.95 -1.35
CA GLY A 153 -4.46 8.71 -0.82
C GLY A 153 -3.92 8.44 0.56
N ASP A 154 -4.61 7.56 1.26
CA ASP A 154 -4.27 7.15 2.60
C ASP A 154 -3.64 5.76 2.56
N PHE A 155 -2.46 5.63 3.15
CA PHE A 155 -1.93 4.30 3.44
C PHE A 155 -2.81 3.66 4.51
N ILE A 156 -3.29 2.46 4.19
CA ILE A 156 -4.03 1.64 5.12
C ILE A 156 -3.05 1.16 6.17
N HIS A 157 -3.17 1.77 7.34
CA HIS A 157 -2.61 1.27 8.57
C HIS A 157 -3.73 0.61 9.36
N ASP A 158 -3.39 -0.49 10.00
CA ASP A 158 -4.36 -1.28 10.72
C ASP A 158 -4.66 -0.66 12.11
N VAL A 159 -5.88 -0.18 12.32
CA VAL A 159 -6.48 0.01 13.65
C VAL A 159 -7.58 -1.04 13.86
N GLY A 160 -7.23 -2.25 14.29
CA GLY A 160 -8.17 -3.26 14.80
C GLY A 160 -8.50 -4.47 13.91
N MET A 161 -7.84 -4.70 12.78
CA MET A 161 -8.00 -5.85 11.88
C MET A 161 -7.50 -7.18 12.49
N LEU A 162 -6.73 -7.11 13.59
CA LEU A 162 -6.39 -8.25 14.46
C LEU A 162 -7.29 -8.40 15.69
N SER A 163 -8.29 -7.53 15.89
CA SER A 163 -9.29 -7.75 16.95
C SER A 163 -10.10 -9.00 16.59
N THR A 164 -9.90 -10.08 17.33
CA THR A 164 -10.81 -11.22 17.34
C THR A 164 -12.10 -10.93 18.10
N GLU A 165 -12.13 -9.84 18.86
CA GLU A 165 -13.33 -9.36 19.52
C GLU A 165 -14.21 -8.64 18.49
N PRO A 166 -15.49 -9.03 18.36
CA PRO A 166 -16.42 -8.29 17.53
C PRO A 166 -16.46 -6.84 18.01
N LEU A 167 -16.35 -5.89 17.08
CA LEU A 167 -16.61 -4.48 17.36
C LEU A 167 -18.05 -4.38 17.88
N ASN A 168 -18.21 -4.24 19.19
CA ASN A 168 -19.52 -4.21 19.85
C ASN A 168 -20.37 -3.02 19.40
N ASP A 169 -19.74 -1.99 18.83
CA ASP A 169 -20.43 -0.89 18.17
C ASP A 169 -19.78 -0.60 16.82
N ARG A 170 -20.55 -0.80 15.74
CA ARG A 170 -20.21 -0.22 14.45
C ARG A 170 -20.54 1.26 14.53
N LYS A 171 -19.52 2.12 14.43
CA LYS A 171 -19.77 3.54 14.11
C LYS A 171 -20.60 3.58 12.82
N PRO A 172 -21.71 4.33 12.80
CA PRO A 172 -22.44 4.53 11.57
C PRO A 172 -21.50 5.15 10.55
N LEU A 173 -21.52 4.60 9.34
CA LEU A 173 -21.04 5.32 8.18
C LEU A 173 -22.10 6.40 7.98
N PHE A 174 -21.70 7.66 8.17
CA PHE A 174 -22.51 8.90 8.27
C PHE A 174 -23.00 9.25 9.70
#